data_AF-A0A7L0EWI6-F1
#
_entry.id   AF-A0A7L0EWI6-F1
#
_cell.length_a   1.000
_cell.length_b   1.000
_cell.length_c   1.000
_cell.angle_alpha   90.00
_cell.angle_beta   90.00
_cell.angle_gamma   90.00
#
_symmetry.space_group_name_H-M   'P 1'
#
loop_
_entity.id
_entity.type
_entity.pdbx_description
1 polymer ?
#
loop_
_entity_poly.entity_id
_entity_poly.type
_entity_poly.pdbx_seq_one_letter_code
_entity_poly.pdbx_strand_id
1 'polypeptide(L)'
;REKIRAVGGENGCSGRVEVWHRGSWGTVCDDSWDMLDAAVACRQLGCGPAVSALGEAAFGKGTGPIWLEQVECRGTELSLQDCWARPGDSGACRHK
;
A
#
# COMPACT_ATOMS: atom_id res chain seq x y z
N ARG A 1 -7.59 -12.09 -6.70
CA ARG A 1 -7.11 -10.70 -6.55
C ARG A 1 -7.38 -10.29 -5.13
N GLU A 2 -6.36 -9.86 -4.42
CA GLU A 2 -6.53 -9.34 -3.07
C GLU A 2 -7.19 -7.96 -3.11
N LYS A 3 -7.91 -7.62 -2.05
CA LYS A 3 -8.59 -6.33 -1.93
C LYS A 3 -7.65 -5.33 -1.28
N ILE A 4 -7.69 -4.09 -1.74
CA ILE A 4 -6.99 -2.98 -1.11
C ILE A 4 -7.98 -1.87 -0.73
N ARG A 5 -7.60 -1.04 0.24
CA ARG A 5 -8.36 0.16 0.63
C ARG A 5 -7.40 1.30 0.98
N ALA A 6 -7.85 2.53 0.79
CA ALA A 6 -7.21 3.73 1.32
C ALA A 6 -7.94 4.16 2.61
N VAL A 7 -7.19 4.42 3.69
CA VAL A 7 -7.74 4.76 5.02
C VAL A 7 -7.13 6.05 5.54
N GLY A 8 -7.94 6.91 6.16
CA GLY A 8 -7.48 8.12 6.84
C GLY A 8 -7.39 9.36 5.96
N GLY A 9 -7.71 9.26 4.66
CA GLY A 9 -7.95 10.42 3.81
C GLY A 9 -9.42 10.85 3.79
N GLU A 10 -9.70 11.91 3.04
CA GLU A 10 -11.05 12.49 2.93
C GLU A 10 -12.02 11.62 2.13
N ASN A 11 -11.50 10.75 1.26
CA ASN A 11 -12.27 9.86 0.40
C ASN A 11 -11.54 8.53 0.16
N GLY A 12 -12.16 7.61 -0.58
CA GLY A 12 -11.58 6.30 -0.89
C GLY A 12 -10.35 6.32 -1.82
N CYS A 13 -9.89 7.50 -2.25
CA CYS A 13 -8.77 7.71 -3.15
C CYS A 13 -7.57 8.44 -2.51
N SER A 14 -7.65 8.74 -1.22
CA SER A 14 -6.53 9.25 -0.43
C SER A 14 -6.46 8.52 0.91
N GLY A 15 -5.25 8.21 1.37
CA GLY A 15 -5.08 7.50 2.63
C GLY A 15 -3.87 6.57 2.66
N ARG A 16 -3.66 5.99 3.84
CA ARG A 16 -2.79 4.85 4.05
C ARG A 16 -3.34 3.65 3.29
N VAL A 17 -2.48 2.98 2.54
CA VAL A 17 -2.84 1.78 1.78
C VAL A 17 -2.84 0.57 2.71
N GLU A 18 -3.94 -0.18 2.70
CA GLU A 18 -4.08 -1.44 3.41
C GLU A 18 -4.52 -2.56 2.46
N VAL A 19 -3.98 -3.76 2.68
CA VAL A 19 -4.21 -4.96 1.86
C VAL A 19 -4.93 -6.02 2.69
N TRP A 20 -5.88 -6.71 2.08
CA TRP A 20 -6.57 -7.84 2.68
C TRP A 20 -5.84 -9.14 2.36
N HIS A 21 -5.14 -9.69 3.34
CA HIS A 21 -4.40 -10.94 3.23
C HIS A 21 -4.68 -11.82 4.45
N ARG A 22 -4.77 -13.15 4.25
CA ARG A 22 -4.99 -14.15 5.32
C ARG A 22 -6.12 -13.80 6.31
N GLY A 23 -7.22 -13.25 5.80
CA GLY A 23 -8.42 -12.97 6.60
C GLY A 23 -8.35 -11.71 7.48
N SER A 24 -7.36 -10.84 7.29
CA SER A 24 -7.29 -9.56 8.00
C SER A 24 -6.69 -8.44 7.14
N TRP A 25 -6.99 -7.20 7.52
CA TRP A 25 -6.34 -6.02 6.95
C TRP A 25 -4.96 -5.83 7.58
N GLY A 26 -3.99 -5.46 6.75
CA GLY A 26 -2.68 -5.03 7.18
C GLY A 26 -2.14 -3.94 6.28
N THR A 27 -1.11 -3.24 6.73
CA THR A 27 -0.55 -2.09 6.00
C THR A 27 0.52 -2.50 5.01
N VAL A 28 0.91 -1.53 4.19
CA VAL A 28 2.12 -1.55 3.36
C VAL A 28 3.18 -0.67 4.04
N CYS A 29 4.42 -1.15 4.09
CA CYS A 29 5.54 -0.34 4.55
C CYS A 29 5.90 0.74 3.53
N ASP A 30 6.37 1.89 4.01
CA ASP A 30 6.83 3.00 3.18
C ASP A 30 8.27 2.86 2.70
N ASP A 31 9.04 1.90 3.22
CA ASP A 31 10.34 1.53 2.66
C ASP A 31 10.18 1.16 1.18
N SER A 32 10.86 1.91 0.31
CA SER A 32 10.77 1.91 -1.16
C SER A 32 9.44 2.32 -1.78
N TRP A 33 8.43 2.70 -1.00
CA TRP A 33 7.14 3.12 -1.53
C TRP A 33 7.27 4.36 -2.41
N ASP A 34 6.94 4.22 -3.69
CA ASP A 34 7.14 5.28 -4.68
C ASP A 34 5.90 5.58 -5.54
N MET A 35 6.09 6.43 -6.56
CA MET A 35 5.02 6.85 -7.47
C MET A 35 4.52 5.72 -8.37
N LEU A 36 5.34 4.71 -8.69
CA LEU A 36 4.93 3.55 -9.47
C LEU A 36 4.03 2.64 -8.63
N ASP A 37 4.37 2.44 -7.36
CA ASP A 37 3.53 1.68 -6.43
C ASP A 37 2.18 2.37 -6.21
N ALA A 38 2.23 3.69 -5.95
CA ALA A 38 1.02 4.50 -5.81
C ALA A 38 0.16 4.47 -7.08
N ALA A 39 0.76 4.50 -8.28
CA ALA A 39 0.03 4.40 -9.54
C ALA A 39 -0.71 3.06 -9.68
N VAL A 40 -0.08 1.95 -9.30
CA VAL A 40 -0.73 0.64 -9.28
C VAL A 40 -1.87 0.60 -8.26
N ALA A 41 -1.66 1.15 -7.06
CA ALA A 41 -2.68 1.21 -6.01
C ALA A 41 -3.89 2.06 -6.43
N CYS A 42 -3.68 3.28 -6.94
CA CYS A 42 -4.75 4.16 -7.42
C CYS A 42 -5.52 3.53 -8.59
N ARG A 43 -4.83 2.85 -9.52
CA ARG A 43 -5.48 2.10 -10.60
C ARG A 43 -6.33 0.96 -10.04
N GLN A 44 -5.81 0.19 -9.10
CA GLN A 44 -6.53 -0.93 -8.49
C GLN A 44 -7.76 -0.46 -7.69
N LEU A 45 -7.71 0.74 -7.09
CA LEU A 45 -8.84 1.38 -6.41
C LEU A 45 -9.85 2.05 -7.37
N GLY A 46 -9.52 2.20 -8.66
CA GLY A 46 -10.35 2.93 -9.60
C GLY A 46 -10.30 4.46 -9.44
N CYS A 47 -9.24 4.98 -8.83
CA CYS A 47 -9.06 6.39 -8.49
C CYS A 47 -8.36 7.22 -9.59
N GLY A 48 -8.01 6.60 -10.72
CA GLY A 48 -7.26 7.25 -11.79
C GLY A 48 -5.75 7.30 -11.50
N PRO A 49 -5.02 8.27 -12.09
CA PRO A 49 -3.58 8.44 -11.87
C PRO A 49 -3.24 8.83 -10.43
N ALA A 50 -2.14 8.31 -9.90
CA ALA A 50 -1.62 8.74 -8.62
C ALA A 50 -1.12 10.20 -8.68
N VAL A 51 -1.41 10.96 -7.63
CA VAL A 51 -0.97 12.36 -7.49
C VAL A 51 0.28 12.47 -6.62
N SER A 52 0.42 11.59 -5.63
CA SER A 52 1.52 11.58 -4.66
C SER A 52 1.73 10.20 -4.07
N ALA A 53 2.98 9.89 -3.72
CA ALA A 53 3.35 8.74 -2.89
C ALA A 53 3.89 9.28 -1.55
N LEU A 54 3.10 9.15 -0.49
CA LEU A 54 3.43 9.66 0.84
C LEU A 54 3.84 8.51 1.76
N GLY A 55 4.94 8.69 2.48
CA GLY A 55 5.41 7.79 3.54
C GLY A 55 5.17 8.36 4.94
N GLU A 56 5.92 7.85 5.92
CA GLU A 56 6.01 8.32 7.31
C GLU A 56 4.63 8.55 7.94
N ALA A 57 3.70 7.64 7.63
CA ALA A 57 2.32 7.63 8.09
C ALA A 57 1.59 8.98 7.96
N ALA A 58 1.72 9.65 6.81
CA ALA A 58 1.05 10.92 6.53
C ALA A 58 -0.49 10.92 6.78
N PHE A 59 -1.15 9.76 6.68
CA PHE A 59 -2.58 9.57 6.97
C PHE A 59 -2.83 8.85 8.31
N GLY A 60 -1.88 8.95 9.22
CA GLY A 60 -1.87 8.28 10.52
C GLY A 60 -1.35 6.84 10.48
N LYS A 61 -0.93 6.37 11.66
CA LYS A 61 -0.42 5.01 11.89
C LYS A 61 -1.48 3.96 11.60
N GLY A 62 -1.06 2.86 10.98
CA GLY A 62 -1.84 1.64 10.96
C GLY A 62 -1.72 0.86 12.27
N THR A 63 -2.46 -0.24 12.35
CA THR A 63 -2.34 -1.24 13.42
C THR A 63 -2.42 -2.63 12.80
N GLY A 64 -2.02 -3.65 13.57
CA GLY A 64 -2.02 -5.03 13.09
C GLY A 64 -0.83 -5.34 12.17
N PRO A 65 -0.96 -6.35 11.30
CA PRO A 65 0.14 -6.84 10.48
C PRO A 65 0.58 -5.81 9.44
N ILE A 66 1.87 -5.85 9.11
CA ILE A 66 2.41 -5.27 7.87
C ILE A 66 2.44 -6.44 6.88
N TRP A 67 1.74 -6.31 5.75
CA TRP A 67 1.65 -7.41 4.78
C TRP A 67 2.73 -7.34 3.71
N LEU A 68 3.03 -6.12 3.27
CA LEU A 68 3.98 -5.87 2.19
C LEU A 68 5.06 -4.91 2.70
N GLU A 69 6.30 -5.28 2.46
CA GLU A 69 7.49 -4.45 2.66
C GLU A 69 8.24 -4.34 1.33
N GLN A 70 8.98 -3.25 1.12
CA GLN A 70 9.80 -3.05 -0.08
C GLN A 70 9.03 -3.35 -1.38
N VAL A 71 7.91 -2.67 -1.57
CA VAL A 71 7.13 -2.83 -2.80
C VAL A 71 7.90 -2.20 -3.96
N GLU A 72 8.03 -2.95 -5.05
CA GLU A 72 8.72 -2.51 -6.26
C GLU A 72 7.86 -2.83 -7.49
N CYS A 73 6.92 -1.93 -7.79
CA CYS A 73 6.13 -2.00 -9.00
C CYS A 73 6.88 -1.41 -10.21
N ARG A 74 6.60 -1.93 -11.40
CA ARG A 74 6.98 -1.33 -12.69
C ARG A 74 6.00 -0.23 -13.13
N GLY A 75 4.86 -0.11 -12.47
CA GLY A 75 3.77 0.82 -12.78
C GLY A 75 2.75 0.30 -13.81
N THR A 76 2.92 -0.93 -14.31
CA THR A 76 2.05 -1.55 -15.33
C THR A 76 1.18 -2.67 -14.77
N GLU A 77 1.43 -3.06 -13.53
CA GLU A 77 0.74 -4.10 -12.78
C GLU A 77 -0.73 -3.75 -12.53
N LEU A 78 -1.62 -4.73 -12.65
CA LEU A 78 -3.04 -4.48 -12.43
C LEU A 78 -3.42 -4.47 -10.94
N SER A 79 -2.52 -4.94 -10.09
CA SER A 79 -2.69 -4.92 -8.65
C SER A 79 -1.36 -4.97 -7.90
N LEU A 80 -1.34 -4.47 -6.66
CA LEU A 80 -0.13 -4.47 -5.82
C LEU A 80 0.42 -5.87 -5.58
N GLN A 81 -0.44 -6.90 -5.53
CA GLN A 81 0.02 -8.28 -5.40
C GLN A 81 0.73 -8.85 -6.65
N ASP A 82 0.70 -8.14 -7.79
CA ASP A 82 1.44 -8.50 -8.99
C ASP A 82 2.84 -7.83 -9.03
N CYS A 83 3.09 -6.86 -8.13
CA CYS A 83 4.40 -6.25 -7.98
C CYS A 83 5.32 -7.16 -7.16
N TRP A 84 6.63 -6.97 -7.30
CA TRP A 84 7.55 -7.60 -6.36
C TRP A 84 7.42 -6.90 -5.00
N ALA A 85 7.39 -7.67 -3.93
CA ALA A 85 7.38 -7.17 -2.56
C ALA A 85 7.97 -8.21 -1.63
N ARG A 86 8.61 -7.76 -0.55
CA ARG A 86 8.96 -8.64 0.58
C ARG A 86 7.73 -8.90 1.45
N PRO A 87 7.57 -10.13 1.93
CA PRO A 87 6.60 -10.42 2.99
C PRO A 87 6.87 -9.58 4.23
N GLY A 88 5.84 -8.96 4.81
CA GLY A 88 5.99 -8.09 5.99
C GLY A 88 6.20 -8.81 7.33
N ASP A 89 6.46 -10.12 7.32
CA ASP A 89 6.92 -10.88 8.48
C ASP A 89 8.44 -10.81 8.70
N SER A 90 9.16 -10.04 7.87
CA SER A 90 10.61 -9.87 7.95
C SER A 90 11.08 -9.03 9.16
N GLY A 91 10.17 -8.26 9.76
CA GLY A 91 10.44 -7.44 10.95
C GLY A 91 11.26 -6.17 10.67
N ALA A 92 11.45 -5.81 9.40
CA ALA A 92 12.19 -4.63 8.99
C ALA A 92 11.41 -3.33 9.21
N CYS A 93 10.08 -3.38 9.10
CA CYS A 93 9.23 -2.20 9.22
C CYS A 93 8.42 -2.13 10.52
N ARG A 94 8.06 -0.90 10.90
CA ARG A 94 7.13 -0.61 12.00
C ARG A 94 6.18 0.51 11.58
N HIS A 95 5.00 0.56 12.20
CA HIS A 95 4.07 1.68 12.01
C HIS A 95 4.66 2.97 12.58
N LYS A 96 5.21 3.81 11.70
CA LYS A 96 5.81 5.10 12.05
C LYS A 96 4.80 6.21 12.23
#